data_AF-A0A3N9UMT0-F1
#
_entry.id   AF-A0A3N9UMT0-F1
#
_cell.length_a   1.000
_cell.length_b   1.000
_cell.length_c   1.000
_cell.angle_alpha   90.00
_cell.angle_beta   90.00
_cell.angle_gamma   90.00
#
_symmetry.space_group_name_H-M   'P 1'
#
loop_
_entity.id
_entity.type
_entity.pdbx_description
1 polymer ?
#
loop_
_entity_poly.entity_id
_entity_poly.type
_entity_poly.pdbx_seq_one_letter_code
_entity_poly.pdbx_strand_id
1 'polypeptide(L)'
;LLTFLLSDFGFAESKMSVVFSGGRGYHIHVRDPRIMRLGSDERREVVDYLTGRGLDIERLRYKVVLSGDVGDDKVRALRCRPKNSPGWGNRFNDAIVKFAEDIRDMDEKSAVMKLTEIKSIGKVRAIDFYERIKSDQVLDDIRSGNLDTLNGIQGIWKYVIDNYLANEFVQVLGGETDEPVTADVRRLIRCPGSLHGGSGFRVTPLSLQSLEEFDPLQDAVVFGDDPVPLQILKPFNTEIRGESYHLTEGPTEVPMCAAVFLMARGVAEARAKL
;
A
#
# COMPACT_ATOMS: atom_id res chain seq x y z
N LEU A 1 -4.41 0.90 -3.43
CA LEU A 1 -4.89 0.43 -4.75
C LEU A 1 -6.22 1.05 -5.18
N LEU A 2 -7.29 0.97 -4.37
CA LEU A 2 -8.61 1.51 -4.71
C LEU A 2 -8.59 3.01 -5.08
N THR A 3 -7.82 3.83 -4.37
CA THR A 3 -7.64 5.25 -4.68
C THR A 3 -7.11 5.49 -6.10
N PHE A 4 -6.23 4.63 -6.63
CA PHE A 4 -5.79 4.76 -8.03
C PHE A 4 -6.95 4.50 -8.99
N LEU A 5 -7.71 3.44 -8.76
CA LEU A 5 -8.82 3.04 -9.64
C LEU A 5 -9.95 4.07 -9.64
N LEU A 6 -10.25 4.65 -8.47
CA LEU A 6 -11.30 5.65 -8.30
C LEU A 6 -10.85 7.05 -8.75
N SER A 7 -9.71 7.53 -8.25
CA SER A 7 -9.29 8.92 -8.44
C SER A 7 -8.49 9.15 -9.71
N ASP A 8 -7.59 8.23 -10.07
CA ASP A 8 -6.70 8.42 -11.22
C ASP A 8 -7.35 7.93 -12.51
N PHE A 9 -7.90 6.71 -12.51
CA PHE A 9 -8.58 6.14 -13.67
C PHE A 9 -10.05 6.56 -13.78
N GLY A 10 -10.64 7.09 -12.71
CA GLY A 10 -12.03 7.54 -12.74
C GLY A 10 -13.03 6.41 -12.97
N PHE A 11 -12.77 5.21 -12.43
CA PHE A 11 -13.76 4.13 -12.47
C PHE A 11 -14.86 4.42 -11.45
N ALA A 12 -16.12 4.26 -11.87
CA ALA A 12 -17.24 4.34 -10.93
C ALA A 12 -17.22 3.13 -9.99
N GLU A 13 -17.54 3.34 -8.71
CA GLU A 13 -17.63 2.26 -7.72
C GLU A 13 -18.57 1.14 -8.15
N SER A 14 -19.67 1.46 -8.85
CA SER A 14 -20.63 0.49 -9.39
C SER A 14 -20.06 -0.42 -10.48
N LYS A 15 -18.90 -0.09 -11.04
CA LYS A 15 -18.14 -0.92 -12.00
C LYS A 15 -17.04 -1.73 -11.33
N MET A 16 -16.88 -1.60 -10.02
CA MET A 16 -15.85 -2.27 -9.25
C MET A 16 -16.47 -3.28 -8.28
N SER A 17 -15.76 -4.38 -8.05
CA SER A 17 -16.11 -5.31 -6.98
C SER A 17 -14.84 -5.76 -6.26
N VAL A 18 -14.80 -5.56 -4.95
CA VAL A 18 -13.74 -6.09 -4.08
C VAL A 18 -14.19 -7.45 -3.56
N VAL A 19 -13.29 -8.43 -3.56
CA VAL A 19 -13.62 -9.80 -3.16
C VAL A 19 -12.47 -10.35 -2.32
N PHE A 20 -12.75 -10.76 -1.08
CA PHE A 20 -11.82 -11.59 -0.34
C PHE A 20 -11.64 -12.93 -1.06
N SER A 21 -10.39 -13.27 -1.40
CA SER A 21 -10.07 -14.45 -2.23
C SER A 21 -10.39 -15.79 -1.54
N GLY A 22 -10.73 -15.77 -0.26
CA GLY A 22 -10.81 -16.95 0.62
C GLY A 22 -9.44 -17.40 1.13
N GLY A 23 -8.34 -16.79 0.68
CA GLY A 23 -6.97 -17.16 1.06
C GLY A 23 -6.27 -16.05 1.82
N ARG A 24 -5.22 -15.49 1.21
CA ARG A 24 -4.30 -14.52 1.84
C ARG A 24 -4.42 -13.10 1.28
N GLY A 25 -5.49 -12.79 0.56
CA GLY A 25 -5.60 -11.50 -0.10
C GLY A 25 -6.96 -11.25 -0.72
N TYR A 26 -7.02 -10.15 -1.47
CA TYR A 26 -8.22 -9.62 -2.08
C TYR A 26 -8.05 -9.51 -3.59
N HIS A 27 -9.16 -9.63 -4.32
CA HIS A 27 -9.23 -9.34 -5.74
C HIS A 27 -10.10 -8.10 -5.95
N ILE A 28 -9.68 -7.25 -6.89
CA ILE A 28 -10.49 -6.14 -7.37
C ILE A 28 -10.83 -6.42 -8.82
N HIS A 29 -12.12 -6.57 -9.13
CA HIS A 29 -12.57 -6.70 -10.51
C HIS A 29 -13.14 -5.37 -10.99
N VAL A 30 -12.65 -4.88 -12.12
CA VAL A 30 -13.16 -3.68 -12.79
C VAL A 30 -13.87 -4.11 -14.07
N ARG A 31 -15.16 -3.81 -14.16
CA ARG A 31 -16.04 -4.14 -15.31
C ARG A 31 -16.50 -2.89 -16.04
N ASP A 32 -15.54 -2.02 -16.34
CA ASP A 32 -15.78 -0.80 -17.11
C ASP A 32 -15.56 -1.07 -18.62
N PRO A 33 -16.53 -0.74 -19.51
CA PRO A 33 -16.39 -0.97 -20.94
C PRO A 33 -15.12 -0.37 -21.58
N ARG A 34 -14.60 0.73 -21.02
CA ARG A 34 -13.40 1.42 -21.51
C ARG A 34 -12.16 0.51 -21.51
N ILE A 35 -12.10 -0.47 -20.61
CA ILE A 35 -10.92 -1.33 -20.44
C ILE A 35 -11.12 -2.79 -20.87
N MET A 36 -12.32 -3.16 -21.33
CA MET A 36 -12.63 -4.55 -21.69
C MET A 36 -11.82 -5.06 -22.88
N ARG A 37 -11.30 -4.16 -23.73
CA ARG A 37 -10.52 -4.49 -24.92
C ARG A 37 -9.00 -4.47 -24.71
N LEU A 38 -8.54 -4.08 -23.52
CA LEU A 38 -7.10 -4.05 -23.23
C LEU A 38 -6.54 -5.47 -23.31
N GLY A 39 -5.50 -5.63 -24.12
CA GLY A 39 -4.67 -6.81 -24.21
C GLY A 39 -3.68 -6.91 -23.05
N SER A 40 -2.77 -7.87 -23.16
CA SER A 40 -1.82 -8.17 -22.07
C SER A 40 -0.84 -7.02 -21.85
N ASP A 41 -0.32 -6.43 -22.92
CA ASP A 41 0.66 -5.33 -22.84
C ASP A 41 0.03 -4.06 -22.26
N GLU A 42 -1.16 -3.65 -22.72
CA GLU A 42 -1.80 -2.46 -22.15
C GLU A 42 -2.19 -2.65 -20.67
N ARG A 43 -2.48 -3.89 -20.25
CA ARG A 43 -2.70 -4.21 -18.83
C ARG A 43 -1.41 -4.15 -18.01
N ARG A 44 -0.25 -4.50 -18.59
CA ARG A 44 1.04 -4.30 -17.92
C ARG A 44 1.32 -2.81 -17.70
N GLU A 45 1.02 -1.95 -18.66
CA GLU A 45 1.15 -0.49 -18.46
C GLU A 45 0.28 0.03 -17.32
N VAL A 46 -0.94 -0.51 -17.17
CA VAL A 46 -1.79 -0.20 -16.00
C VAL A 46 -1.11 -0.67 -14.71
N VAL A 47 -0.52 -1.87 -14.68
CA VAL A 47 0.22 -2.36 -13.51
C VAL A 47 1.44 -1.49 -13.22
N ASP A 48 2.19 -1.08 -14.22
CA ASP A 48 3.36 -0.21 -14.07
C ASP A 48 2.95 1.15 -13.50
N TYR A 49 1.84 1.73 -13.98
CA TYR A 49 1.26 2.94 -13.39
C TYR A 49 0.86 2.75 -11.93
N LEU A 50 0.20 1.63 -11.59
CA LEU A 50 -0.26 1.35 -10.23
C LEU A 50 0.91 1.13 -9.27
N THR A 51 1.93 0.42 -9.72
CA THR A 51 3.11 0.06 -8.92
C THR A 51 4.18 1.14 -8.92
N GLY A 52 4.09 2.15 -9.80
CA GLY A 52 5.12 3.18 -9.98
C GLY A 52 6.36 2.68 -10.71
N ARG A 53 6.28 1.52 -11.39
CA ARG A 53 7.40 0.97 -12.16
C ARG A 53 7.71 1.90 -13.34
N GLY A 54 8.99 2.22 -13.52
CA GLY A 54 9.43 3.12 -14.58
C GLY A 54 9.09 4.61 -14.34
N LEU A 55 8.61 4.97 -13.15
CA LEU A 55 8.31 6.36 -12.81
C LEU A 55 9.58 7.21 -12.76
N ASP A 56 9.63 8.21 -13.63
CA ASP A 56 10.71 9.20 -13.67
C ASP A 56 10.44 10.35 -12.71
N ILE A 57 11.09 10.33 -11.54
CA ILE A 57 10.92 11.32 -10.46
C ILE A 57 11.35 12.72 -10.91
N GLU A 58 12.27 12.85 -11.86
CA GLU A 58 12.68 14.16 -12.37
C GLU A 58 11.50 14.90 -13.03
N ARG A 59 10.50 14.17 -13.54
CA ARG A 59 9.28 14.76 -14.13
C ARG A 59 8.24 15.20 -13.10
N LEU A 60 8.39 14.82 -11.84
CA LEU A 60 7.46 15.17 -10.76
C LEU A 60 7.83 16.48 -10.06
N ARG A 61 8.97 17.06 -10.43
CA ARG A 61 9.47 18.35 -9.93
C ARG A 61 9.95 19.22 -11.07
N TYR A 62 9.94 20.52 -10.86
CA TYR A 62 10.38 21.48 -11.87
C TYR A 62 10.92 22.74 -11.19
N LYS A 63 11.70 23.53 -11.93
CA LYS A 63 12.22 24.82 -11.46
C LYS A 63 11.44 25.94 -12.11
N VAL A 64 10.96 26.89 -11.31
CA VAL A 64 10.31 28.11 -11.78
C VAL A 64 11.28 29.28 -11.61
N VAL A 65 11.38 30.14 -12.63
CA VAL A 65 12.13 31.40 -12.51
C VAL A 65 11.21 32.41 -11.84
N LEU A 66 11.61 32.90 -10.67
CA LEU A 66 10.95 34.02 -10.01
C LEU A 66 11.59 35.31 -10.54
N SER A 67 10.78 36.21 -11.09
CA SER A 67 11.20 37.57 -11.40
C SER A 67 11.02 38.44 -10.16
N GLY A 68 12.10 39.01 -9.64
CA GLY A 68 12.04 40.07 -8.64
C GLY A 68 11.99 41.45 -9.33
N ASP A 69 11.42 42.45 -8.65
CA ASP A 69 11.33 43.83 -9.15
C ASP A 69 12.68 44.59 -9.08
N VAL A 70 13.77 43.97 -8.61
CA VAL A 70 15.08 44.61 -8.46
C VAL A 70 16.21 43.63 -8.83
N GLY A 71 16.89 43.91 -9.95
CA GLY A 71 18.10 43.20 -10.38
C GLY A 71 17.85 41.96 -11.25
N ASP A 72 18.78 41.69 -12.17
CA ASP A 72 18.75 40.59 -13.16
C ASP A 72 18.92 39.17 -12.55
N ASP A 73 18.75 39.04 -11.23
CA ASP A 73 18.94 37.81 -10.48
C ASP A 73 17.73 36.88 -10.61
N LYS A 74 17.77 36.03 -11.64
CA LYS A 74 16.79 34.96 -11.86
C LYS A 74 16.95 33.85 -10.82
N VAL A 75 16.22 33.94 -9.71
CA VAL A 75 16.16 32.85 -8.71
C VAL A 75 15.33 31.70 -9.26
N ARG A 76 15.91 30.50 -9.28
CA ARG A 76 15.22 29.26 -9.71
C ARG A 76 14.70 28.51 -8.50
N ALA A 77 13.40 28.58 -8.26
CA ALA A 77 12.77 27.94 -7.12
C ALA A 77 12.28 26.52 -7.48
N LEU A 78 12.58 25.55 -6.62
CA LEU A 78 12.12 24.16 -6.80
C LEU A 78 10.63 24.05 -6.47
N ARG A 79 9.88 23.41 -7.36
CA ARG A 79 8.44 23.18 -7.24
C ARG A 79 8.11 21.73 -7.52
N CYS A 80 7.01 21.28 -6.94
CA CYS A 80 6.30 20.08 -7.34
C CYS A 80 4.81 20.39 -7.53
N ARG A 81 4.00 19.36 -7.80
CA ARG A 81 2.55 19.53 -7.82
C ARG A 81 2.03 19.76 -6.39
N PRO A 82 1.05 20.66 -6.18
CA PRO A 82 0.45 20.87 -4.87
C PRO A 82 -0.36 19.65 -4.42
N LYS A 83 -0.66 19.59 -3.13
CA LYS A 83 -1.66 18.69 -2.56
C LYS A 83 -3.00 18.80 -3.31
N ASN A 84 -3.73 17.69 -3.40
CA ASN A 84 -4.95 17.51 -4.19
C ASN A 84 -4.76 17.56 -5.71
N SER A 85 -3.52 17.55 -6.22
CA SER A 85 -3.29 17.33 -7.65
C SER A 85 -3.72 15.91 -8.07
N PRO A 86 -3.96 15.66 -9.37
CA PRO A 86 -4.23 14.30 -9.83
C PRO A 86 -2.95 13.43 -9.87
N GLY A 87 -3.13 12.12 -9.75
CA GLY A 87 -2.12 11.12 -10.10
C GLY A 87 -0.86 11.13 -9.23
N TRP A 88 0.25 10.72 -9.84
CA TRP A 88 1.56 10.62 -9.17
C TRP A 88 2.12 11.95 -8.68
N GLY A 89 1.66 13.08 -9.21
CA GLY A 89 2.06 14.40 -8.74
C GLY A 89 1.62 14.68 -7.29
N ASN A 90 0.39 14.32 -6.93
CA ASN A 90 -0.07 14.45 -5.55
C ASN A 90 0.60 13.44 -4.63
N ARG A 91 0.75 12.19 -5.06
CA ARG A 91 1.48 11.17 -4.27
C ARG A 91 2.92 11.63 -3.99
N PHE A 92 3.55 12.29 -4.96
CA PHE A 92 4.86 12.91 -4.80
C PHE A 92 4.87 14.01 -3.74
N ASN A 93 3.88 14.90 -3.75
CA ASN A 93 3.72 15.89 -2.69
C ASN A 93 3.47 15.23 -1.32
N ASP A 94 2.56 14.26 -1.25
CA ASP A 94 2.19 13.56 -0.01
C ASP A 94 3.40 12.83 0.61
N ALA A 95 4.30 12.24 -0.18
CA ALA A 95 5.56 11.68 0.35
C ALA A 95 6.45 12.75 1.00
N ILE A 96 6.59 13.90 0.35
CA ILE A 96 7.43 15.00 0.84
C ILE A 96 6.83 15.57 2.12
N VAL A 97 5.51 15.77 2.15
CA VAL A 97 4.77 16.25 3.33
C VAL A 97 4.90 15.23 4.46
N LYS A 98 4.66 13.94 4.20
CA LYS A 98 4.80 12.89 5.21
C LYS A 98 6.22 12.81 5.75
N PHE A 99 7.24 12.90 4.90
CA PHE A 99 8.63 12.95 5.36
C PHE A 99 8.88 14.17 6.27
N ALA A 100 8.38 15.35 5.91
CA ALA A 100 8.50 16.54 6.73
C ALA A 100 7.79 16.39 8.08
N GLU A 101 6.57 15.84 8.09
CA GLU A 101 5.77 15.57 9.29
C GLU A 101 6.46 14.52 10.18
N ASP A 102 6.95 13.41 9.61
CA ASP A 102 7.71 12.39 10.33
C ASP A 102 8.94 13.00 11.02
N ILE A 103 9.69 13.87 10.33
CA ILE A 103 10.85 14.56 10.93
C ILE A 103 10.41 15.56 12.01
N ARG A 104 9.29 16.25 11.82
CA ARG A 104 8.75 17.22 12.78
C ARG A 104 8.31 16.55 14.09
N ASP A 105 7.74 15.36 14.00
CA ASP A 105 7.19 14.61 15.13
C ASP A 105 8.27 13.86 15.94
N MET A 106 9.49 13.73 15.39
CA MET A 106 10.64 13.14 16.08
C MET A 106 11.30 14.11 17.06
N ASP A 107 11.98 13.54 18.06
CA ASP A 107 12.95 14.31 18.85
C ASP A 107 14.17 14.70 18.00
N GLU A 108 14.82 15.81 18.37
CA GLU A 108 15.94 16.39 17.61
C GLU A 108 17.05 15.36 17.32
N LYS A 109 17.40 14.53 18.30
CA LYS A 109 18.50 13.57 18.15
C LYS A 109 18.16 12.53 17.09
N SER A 110 16.95 11.96 17.15
CA SER A 110 16.47 10.98 16.17
C SER A 110 16.30 11.59 14.78
N ALA A 111 15.73 12.79 14.69
CA ALA A 111 15.54 13.53 13.45
C ALA A 111 16.88 13.83 12.74
N VAL A 112 17.85 14.38 13.49
CA VAL A 112 19.19 14.70 12.96
C VAL A 112 19.90 13.43 12.50
N MET A 113 19.81 12.34 13.27
CA MET A 113 20.40 11.04 12.89
C MET A 113 19.84 10.57 11.53
N LYS A 114 18.51 10.50 11.41
CA LYS A 114 17.82 10.10 10.16
C LYS A 114 18.20 11.00 8.99
N LEU A 115 18.25 12.32 9.18
CA LEU A 115 18.62 13.27 8.12
C LEU A 115 20.09 13.10 7.69
N THR A 116 21.01 12.82 8.61
CA THR A 116 22.44 12.64 8.28
C THR A 116 22.76 11.32 7.58
N GLU A 117 21.88 10.32 7.66
CA GLU A 117 22.00 9.09 6.86
C GLU A 117 21.75 9.36 5.37
N ILE A 118 21.01 10.43 5.05
CA ILE A 118 20.76 10.84 3.67
C ILE A 118 22.05 11.42 3.08
N LYS A 119 22.53 10.78 2.01
CA LYS A 119 23.73 11.21 1.27
C LYS A 119 23.65 12.71 0.95
N SER A 120 24.75 13.41 1.22
CA SER A 120 24.92 14.86 1.01
C SER A 120 24.17 15.79 1.99
N ILE A 121 23.61 15.26 3.08
CA ILE A 121 23.08 16.05 4.20
C ILE A 121 24.03 15.92 5.40
N GLY A 122 24.76 16.99 5.72
CA GLY A 122 25.63 17.06 6.89
C GLY A 122 24.88 17.49 8.16
N LYS A 123 25.49 17.27 9.33
CA LYS A 123 24.89 17.56 10.64
C LYS A 123 24.33 18.98 10.78
N VAL A 124 25.04 20.00 10.29
CA VAL A 124 24.58 21.40 10.33
C VAL A 124 23.28 21.57 9.55
N ARG A 125 23.23 21.08 8.30
CA ARG A 125 22.01 21.16 7.46
C ARG A 125 20.85 20.35 8.04
N ALA A 126 21.14 19.24 8.71
CA ALA A 126 20.12 18.41 9.37
C ALA A 126 19.48 19.15 10.55
N ILE A 127 20.28 19.79 11.41
CA ILE A 127 19.78 20.61 12.52
C ILE A 127 18.96 21.79 11.97
N ASP A 128 19.48 22.50 10.97
CA ASP A 128 18.77 23.63 10.35
C ASP A 128 17.43 23.21 9.73
N PHE A 129 17.38 22.03 9.10
CA PHE A 129 16.13 21.48 8.55
C PHE A 129 15.13 21.18 9.66
N TYR A 130 15.57 20.49 10.72
CA TYR A 130 14.72 20.12 11.85
C TYR A 130 14.12 21.35 12.55
N GLU A 131 14.91 22.41 12.76
CA GLU A 131 14.38 23.63 13.38
C GLU A 131 13.38 24.36 12.48
N ARG A 132 13.61 24.39 11.16
CA ARG A 132 12.75 25.10 10.22
C ARG A 132 11.44 24.36 9.94
N ILE A 133 11.46 23.03 9.92
CA ILE A 133 10.27 22.22 9.60
C ILE A 133 9.20 22.28 10.69
N LYS A 134 9.55 22.76 11.89
CA LYS A 134 8.60 23.03 12.98
C LYS A 134 7.60 24.15 12.66
N SER A 135 7.93 25.03 11.71
CA SER A 135 7.07 26.13 11.28
C SER A 135 5.90 25.63 10.43
N ASP A 136 4.67 25.95 10.83
CA ASP A 136 3.47 25.58 10.06
C ASP A 136 3.48 26.19 8.64
N GLN A 137 4.00 27.42 8.50
CA GLN A 137 4.13 28.07 7.19
C GLN A 137 4.99 27.24 6.23
N VAL A 138 6.08 26.64 6.73
CA VAL A 138 6.96 25.82 5.90
C VAL A 138 6.23 24.57 5.42
N LEU A 139 5.42 23.94 6.28
CA LEU A 139 4.60 22.80 5.89
C LEU A 139 3.50 23.17 4.90
N ASP A 140 2.84 24.31 5.08
CA ASP A 140 1.82 24.79 4.16
C ASP A 140 2.43 25.14 2.79
N ASP A 141 3.64 25.70 2.78
CA ASP A 141 4.39 25.92 1.55
C ASP A 141 4.70 24.59 0.84
N ILE A 142 5.17 23.57 1.57
CA ILE A 142 5.43 22.24 1.00
C ILE A 142 4.13 21.64 0.44
N ARG A 143 3.00 21.74 1.16
CA ARG A 143 1.68 21.29 0.71
C ARG A 143 1.22 22.04 -0.54
N SER A 144 1.58 23.32 -0.69
CA SER A 144 1.33 24.09 -1.92
C SER A 144 2.29 23.76 -3.07
N GLY A 145 3.25 22.86 -2.86
CA GLY A 145 4.25 22.45 -3.84
C GLY A 145 5.48 23.37 -3.91
N ASN A 146 5.68 24.25 -2.93
CA ASN A 146 6.85 25.12 -2.82
C ASN A 146 7.93 24.46 -1.95
N LEU A 147 9.00 23.98 -2.60
CA LEU A 147 10.11 23.26 -1.94
C LEU A 147 11.36 24.12 -1.76
N ASP A 148 11.24 25.45 -1.85
CA ASP A 148 12.38 26.37 -1.74
C ASP A 148 12.24 27.34 -0.57
N THR A 149 11.35 27.03 0.38
CA THR A 149 10.99 27.90 1.51
C THR A 149 11.92 27.78 2.70
N LEU A 150 12.80 26.78 2.68
CA LEU A 150 13.85 26.58 3.67
C LEU A 150 15.05 27.51 3.39
N ASN A 151 14.86 28.81 3.68
CA ASN A 151 15.88 29.85 3.51
C ASN A 151 17.23 29.43 4.13
N GLY A 152 18.34 29.57 3.40
CA GLY A 152 19.69 29.26 3.90
C GLY A 152 20.13 27.80 3.78
N ILE A 153 19.20 26.87 3.50
CA ILE A 153 19.50 25.48 3.14
C ILE A 153 18.86 25.11 1.80
N GLN A 154 18.85 26.06 0.86
CA GLN A 154 18.29 25.85 -0.47
C GLN A 154 18.88 24.61 -1.13
N GLY A 155 18.01 23.84 -1.78
CA GLY A 155 18.40 22.58 -2.43
C GLY A 155 18.47 21.36 -1.51
N ILE A 156 18.21 21.47 -0.20
CA ILE A 156 18.18 20.29 0.68
C ILE A 156 17.15 19.25 0.21
N TRP A 157 15.99 19.70 -0.27
CA TRP A 157 14.96 18.85 -0.85
C TRP A 157 15.45 18.05 -2.04
N LYS A 158 16.42 18.54 -2.82
CA LYS A 158 17.03 17.75 -3.90
C LYS A 158 17.69 16.49 -3.33
N TYR A 159 18.44 16.60 -2.25
CA TYR A 159 19.11 15.46 -1.63
C TYR A 159 18.12 14.51 -0.95
N VAL A 160 17.11 15.04 -0.26
CA VAL A 160 16.04 14.23 0.32
C VAL A 160 15.31 13.45 -0.77
N ILE A 161 14.96 14.11 -1.88
CA ILE A 161 14.26 13.43 -2.97
C ILE A 161 15.17 12.40 -3.65
N ASP A 162 16.39 12.78 -4.03
CA ASP A 162 17.27 11.93 -4.86
C ASP A 162 17.86 10.74 -4.09
N ASN A 163 18.18 10.93 -2.82
CA ASN A 163 18.95 9.95 -2.04
C ASN A 163 18.10 9.18 -1.00
N TYR A 164 16.88 9.64 -0.72
CA TYR A 164 16.00 8.99 0.25
C TYR A 164 14.66 8.63 -0.40
N LEU A 165 13.88 9.64 -0.80
CA LEU A 165 12.55 9.37 -1.33
C LEU A 165 12.61 8.56 -2.62
N ALA A 166 13.57 8.76 -3.54
CA ALA A 166 13.59 7.99 -4.79
C ALA A 166 13.60 6.47 -4.60
N ASN A 167 14.20 5.98 -3.51
CA ASN A 167 14.23 4.55 -3.19
C ASN A 167 12.99 4.09 -2.41
N GLU A 168 12.45 4.93 -1.53
CA GLU A 168 11.29 4.59 -0.69
C GLU A 168 9.93 4.90 -1.35
N PHE A 169 9.90 5.85 -2.28
CA PHE A 169 8.70 6.46 -2.84
C PHE A 169 7.80 5.44 -3.53
N VAL A 170 8.40 4.59 -4.36
CA VAL A 170 7.67 3.54 -5.09
C VAL A 170 7.20 2.44 -4.12
N GLN A 171 8.02 2.09 -3.13
CA GLN A 171 7.69 1.06 -2.14
C GLN A 171 6.56 1.50 -1.19
N VAL A 172 6.51 2.79 -0.84
CA VAL A 172 5.57 3.32 0.15
C VAL A 172 4.27 3.81 -0.48
N LEU A 173 4.30 4.30 -1.73
CA LEU A 173 3.13 4.92 -2.39
C LEU A 173 2.62 4.17 -3.62
N GLY A 174 3.39 3.22 -4.15
CA GLY A 174 2.91 2.28 -5.15
C GLY A 174 1.81 1.40 -4.58
N GLY A 175 0.82 1.08 -5.41
CA GLY A 175 -0.10 0.00 -5.11
C GLY A 175 0.60 -1.35 -5.25
N GLU A 176 0.37 -2.26 -4.31
CA GLU A 176 0.76 -3.65 -4.48
C GLU A 176 -0.27 -4.40 -5.31
N THR A 177 0.18 -5.07 -6.37
CA THR A 177 -0.66 -5.95 -7.19
C THR A 177 0.17 -7.04 -7.85
N ASP A 178 -0.47 -8.15 -8.18
CA ASP A 178 0.14 -9.28 -8.88
C ASP A 178 0.04 -9.03 -10.40
N GLU A 179 1.16 -8.68 -11.02
CA GLU A 179 1.25 -8.39 -12.46
C GLU A 179 0.73 -9.56 -13.32
N PRO A 180 1.21 -10.81 -13.14
CA PRO A 180 0.68 -11.97 -13.85
C PRO A 180 -0.85 -12.10 -13.80
N VAL A 181 -1.47 -11.76 -12.66
CA VAL A 181 -2.93 -11.84 -12.51
C VAL A 181 -3.63 -10.76 -13.34
N THR A 182 -3.07 -9.56 -13.39
CA THR A 182 -3.67 -8.42 -14.09
C THR A 182 -3.44 -8.47 -15.60
N ALA A 183 -2.25 -8.91 -16.04
CA ALA A 183 -1.84 -8.96 -17.44
C ALA A 183 -2.45 -10.13 -18.22
N ASP A 184 -2.89 -11.19 -17.54
CA ASP A 184 -3.49 -12.37 -18.18
C ASP A 184 -4.96 -12.12 -18.58
N VAL A 185 -5.20 -12.02 -19.88
CA VAL A 185 -6.54 -11.81 -20.47
C VAL A 185 -7.44 -13.05 -20.45
N ARG A 186 -6.92 -14.22 -20.07
CA ARG A 186 -7.67 -15.50 -20.00
C ARG A 186 -7.73 -16.05 -18.58
N ARG A 187 -7.45 -15.21 -17.58
CA ARG A 187 -7.37 -15.63 -16.18
C ARG A 187 -8.70 -16.20 -15.68
N LEU A 188 -8.65 -17.37 -15.06
CA LEU A 188 -9.76 -17.88 -14.28
C LEU A 188 -9.81 -17.17 -12.93
N ILE A 189 -10.98 -16.61 -12.61
CA ILE A 189 -11.23 -15.92 -11.34
C ILE A 189 -12.06 -16.84 -10.47
N ARG A 190 -11.70 -16.91 -9.18
CA ARG A 190 -12.45 -17.69 -8.20
C ARG A 190 -13.88 -17.17 -8.08
N CYS A 191 -14.85 -18.08 -8.10
CA CYS A 191 -16.26 -17.72 -8.06
C CYS A 191 -16.63 -17.09 -6.70
N PRO A 192 -17.20 -15.88 -6.67
CA PRO A 192 -17.80 -15.31 -5.46
C PRO A 192 -18.77 -16.29 -4.78
N GLY A 193 -18.65 -16.42 -3.46
CA GLY A 193 -19.46 -17.32 -2.63
C GLY A 193 -18.96 -18.77 -2.58
N SER A 194 -17.98 -19.17 -3.40
CA SER A 194 -17.40 -20.51 -3.32
C SER A 194 -16.52 -20.69 -2.07
N LEU A 195 -16.11 -21.92 -1.79
CA LEU A 195 -15.08 -22.21 -0.79
C LEU A 195 -13.68 -22.21 -1.41
N HIS A 196 -12.71 -21.68 -0.68
CA HIS A 196 -11.31 -21.70 -1.07
C HIS A 196 -10.66 -23.03 -0.62
N GLY A 197 -10.19 -23.83 -1.56
CA GLY A 197 -9.69 -25.19 -1.28
C GLY A 197 -8.46 -25.28 -0.35
N GLY A 198 -7.71 -24.19 -0.16
CA GLY A 198 -6.54 -24.16 0.75
C GLY A 198 -6.82 -23.62 2.15
N SER A 199 -8.06 -23.27 2.47
CA SER A 199 -8.45 -22.70 3.78
C SER A 199 -9.84 -23.13 4.25
N GLY A 200 -10.72 -23.53 3.34
CA GLY A 200 -12.14 -23.73 3.63
C GLY A 200 -12.94 -22.44 3.82
N PHE A 201 -12.32 -21.27 3.65
CA PHE A 201 -13.02 -19.99 3.81
C PHE A 201 -13.86 -19.64 2.59
N ARG A 202 -14.93 -18.90 2.83
CA ARG A 202 -15.80 -18.35 1.79
C ARG A 202 -15.13 -17.20 1.07
N VAL A 203 -15.19 -17.26 -0.26
CA VAL A 203 -14.81 -16.17 -1.16
C VAL A 203 -15.87 -15.09 -1.05
N THR A 204 -15.56 -13.98 -0.38
CA THR A 204 -16.59 -13.06 0.10
C THR A 204 -16.53 -11.73 -0.66
N PRO A 205 -17.57 -11.37 -1.45
CA PRO A 205 -17.71 -10.04 -2.01
C PRO A 205 -17.85 -8.99 -0.92
N LEU A 206 -17.17 -7.86 -1.10
CA LEU A 206 -17.15 -6.76 -0.16
C LEU A 206 -17.53 -5.47 -0.89
N SER A 207 -18.36 -4.67 -0.23
CA SER A 207 -18.48 -3.24 -0.52
C SER A 207 -17.24 -2.49 -0.02
N LEU A 208 -17.06 -1.24 -0.42
CA LEU A 208 -15.97 -0.41 0.09
C LEU A 208 -16.08 -0.19 1.60
N GLN A 209 -17.29 0.00 2.12
CA GLN A 209 -17.53 0.18 3.55
C GLN A 209 -17.20 -1.10 4.33
N SER A 210 -17.74 -2.24 3.90
CA SER A 210 -17.49 -3.52 4.57
C SER A 210 -16.03 -3.98 4.48
N LEU A 211 -15.23 -3.45 3.56
CA LEU A 211 -13.82 -3.84 3.45
C LEU A 211 -13.00 -3.43 4.68
N GLU A 212 -13.31 -2.29 5.28
CA GLU A 212 -12.57 -1.78 6.45
C GLU A 212 -12.88 -2.57 7.73
N GLU A 213 -14.10 -3.12 7.83
CA GLU A 213 -14.59 -3.84 9.01
C GLU A 213 -14.45 -5.37 8.89
N PHE A 214 -14.12 -5.89 7.71
CA PHE A 214 -14.10 -7.33 7.44
C PHE A 214 -12.93 -8.03 8.13
N ASP A 215 -13.25 -9.02 8.97
CA ASP A 215 -12.29 -9.95 9.56
C ASP A 215 -12.38 -11.32 8.88
N PRO A 216 -11.40 -11.72 8.05
CA PRO A 216 -11.42 -13.00 7.36
C PRO A 216 -11.47 -14.23 8.29
N LEU A 217 -10.94 -14.14 9.51
CA LEU A 217 -10.91 -15.25 10.47
C LEU A 217 -12.23 -15.40 11.23
N GLN A 218 -13.17 -14.49 11.02
CA GLN A 218 -14.52 -14.49 11.57
C GLN A 218 -15.55 -14.60 10.43
N ASP A 219 -15.58 -13.62 9.53
CA ASP A 219 -16.66 -13.39 8.56
C ASP A 219 -16.62 -14.34 7.35
N ALA A 220 -15.44 -14.88 7.03
CA ALA A 220 -15.26 -15.83 5.95
C ALA A 220 -15.42 -17.30 6.40
N VAL A 221 -15.53 -17.54 7.71
CA VAL A 221 -15.71 -18.87 8.29
C VAL A 221 -17.18 -19.27 8.19
N VAL A 222 -17.45 -20.41 7.54
CA VAL A 222 -18.84 -20.86 7.28
C VAL A 222 -19.21 -22.17 7.96
N PHE A 223 -18.22 -22.89 8.49
CA PHE A 223 -18.46 -24.13 9.22
C PHE A 223 -18.71 -23.84 10.69
N GLY A 224 -19.57 -24.67 11.31
CA GLY A 224 -19.92 -24.53 12.72
C GLY A 224 -18.86 -25.11 13.66
N ASP A 225 -19.29 -25.37 14.89
CA ASP A 225 -18.40 -25.75 15.98
C ASP A 225 -18.48 -27.24 16.33
N ASP A 226 -19.14 -28.04 15.48
CA ASP A 226 -19.26 -29.48 15.69
C ASP A 226 -17.87 -30.12 15.83
N PRO A 227 -17.63 -30.93 16.87
CA PRO A 227 -16.32 -31.50 17.12
C PRO A 227 -15.96 -32.54 16.04
N VAL A 228 -14.80 -32.35 15.43
CA VAL A 228 -14.24 -33.24 14.41
C VAL A 228 -12.94 -33.86 14.93
N PRO A 229 -12.86 -35.20 15.06
CA PRO A 229 -11.63 -35.88 15.42
C PRO A 229 -10.64 -35.85 14.26
N LEU A 230 -9.41 -35.44 14.55
CA LEU A 230 -8.34 -35.27 13.58
C LEU A 230 -7.08 -36.01 14.02
N GLN A 231 -6.24 -36.32 13.03
CA GLN A 231 -4.84 -36.68 13.20
C GLN A 231 -4.00 -35.48 12.74
N ILE A 232 -3.30 -34.82 13.66
CA ILE A 232 -2.35 -33.77 13.33
C ILE A 232 -1.06 -34.40 12.81
N LEU A 233 -0.63 -33.95 11.63
CA LEU A 233 0.51 -34.50 10.90
C LEU A 233 1.84 -33.81 11.23
N LYS A 234 1.79 -32.54 11.65
CA LYS A 234 2.94 -31.73 12.07
C LYS A 234 2.48 -30.62 13.01
N PRO A 235 3.34 -30.09 13.90
CA PRO A 235 2.96 -29.03 14.81
C PRO A 235 2.47 -27.80 14.03
N PHE A 236 1.37 -27.21 14.48
CA PHE A 236 0.75 -26.08 13.79
C PHE A 236 0.01 -25.18 14.77
N ASN A 237 0.27 -23.88 14.65
CA ASN A 237 -0.40 -22.85 15.42
C ASN A 237 -1.32 -22.04 14.52
N THR A 238 -2.55 -21.81 14.96
CA THR A 238 -3.53 -21.04 14.21
C THR A 238 -4.58 -20.42 15.11
N GLU A 239 -5.32 -19.47 14.57
CA GLU A 239 -6.45 -18.82 15.20
C GLU A 239 -7.63 -18.86 14.23
N ILE A 240 -8.79 -19.28 14.71
CA ILE A 240 -10.05 -19.31 13.96
C ILE A 240 -11.16 -18.87 14.90
N ARG A 241 -11.99 -17.93 14.48
CA ARG A 241 -13.08 -17.36 15.28
C ARG A 241 -12.65 -16.84 16.66
N GLY A 242 -11.43 -16.31 16.79
CA GLY A 242 -10.88 -15.77 18.04
C GLY A 242 -10.32 -16.83 18.99
N GLU A 243 -10.43 -18.12 18.65
CA GLU A 243 -9.88 -19.22 19.42
C GLU A 243 -8.49 -19.60 18.89
N SER A 244 -7.52 -19.66 19.80
CA SER A 244 -6.12 -20.00 19.49
C SER A 244 -5.85 -21.49 19.68
N TYR A 245 -5.33 -22.14 18.64
CA TYR A 245 -4.98 -23.56 18.62
C TYR A 245 -3.47 -23.73 18.55
N HIS A 246 -2.90 -24.40 19.54
CA HIS A 246 -1.48 -24.78 19.60
C HIS A 246 -1.38 -26.30 19.50
N LEU A 247 -1.29 -26.82 18.27
CA LEU A 247 -1.47 -28.24 18.00
C LEU A 247 -0.13 -28.94 17.88
N THR A 248 0.02 -30.06 18.59
CA THR A 248 1.14 -31.00 18.45
C THR A 248 0.75 -32.18 17.57
N GLU A 249 1.74 -32.90 17.05
CA GLU A 249 1.49 -34.16 16.33
C GLU A 249 0.72 -35.15 17.20
N GLY A 250 -0.26 -35.83 16.60
CA GLY A 250 -1.09 -36.79 17.30
C GLY A 250 -2.59 -36.57 17.11
N PRO A 251 -3.42 -37.41 17.75
CA PRO A 251 -4.86 -37.28 17.69
C PRO A 251 -5.34 -36.08 18.50
N THR A 252 -6.30 -35.34 17.94
CA THR A 252 -6.95 -34.22 18.62
C THR A 252 -8.41 -34.12 18.17
N GLU A 253 -9.19 -33.30 18.84
CA GLU A 253 -10.56 -32.96 18.44
C GLU A 253 -10.70 -31.44 18.49
N VAL A 254 -11.16 -30.85 17.39
CA VAL A 254 -11.34 -29.40 17.26
C VAL A 254 -12.68 -29.09 16.58
N PRO A 255 -13.22 -27.87 16.75
CA PRO A 255 -14.41 -27.41 16.03
C PRO A 255 -14.28 -27.56 14.50
N MET A 256 -15.38 -27.85 13.81
CA MET A 256 -15.39 -28.09 12.35
C MET A 256 -14.77 -26.93 11.55
N CYS A 257 -14.98 -25.69 11.97
CA CYS A 257 -14.33 -24.51 11.38
C CYS A 257 -12.79 -24.60 11.38
N ALA A 258 -12.18 -24.93 12.52
CA ALA A 258 -10.75 -25.15 12.62
C ALA A 258 -10.32 -26.41 11.88
N ALA A 259 -11.11 -27.48 11.97
CA ALA A 259 -10.79 -28.77 11.34
C ALA A 259 -10.65 -28.67 9.83
N VAL A 260 -11.63 -28.04 9.15
CA VAL A 260 -11.59 -27.85 7.70
C VAL A 260 -10.39 -27.01 7.30
N PHE A 261 -10.07 -25.95 8.05
CA PHE A 261 -8.90 -25.12 7.78
C PHE A 261 -7.60 -25.92 7.87
N LEU A 262 -7.42 -26.71 8.93
CA LEU A 262 -6.22 -27.53 9.15
C LEU A 262 -6.07 -28.61 8.07
N MET A 263 -7.17 -29.28 7.69
CA MET A 263 -7.17 -30.25 6.60
C MET A 263 -6.85 -29.60 5.25
N ALA A 264 -7.45 -28.44 4.95
CA ALA A 264 -7.20 -27.70 3.72
C ALA A 264 -5.76 -27.16 3.62
N ARG A 265 -5.11 -26.92 4.76
CA ARG A 265 -3.68 -26.59 4.86
C ARG A 265 -2.75 -27.79 4.74
N GLY A 266 -3.29 -29.01 4.70
CA GLY A 266 -2.53 -30.25 4.64
C GLY A 266 -1.74 -30.51 5.93
N VAL A 267 -2.24 -30.05 7.08
CA VAL A 267 -1.58 -30.26 8.39
C VAL A 267 -2.33 -31.25 9.29
N ALA A 268 -3.52 -31.67 8.87
CA ALA A 268 -4.34 -32.64 9.58
C ALA A 268 -5.13 -33.54 8.61
N GLU A 269 -5.51 -34.72 9.07
CA GLU A 269 -6.42 -35.64 8.38
C GLU A 269 -7.60 -36.02 9.28
N ALA A 270 -8.78 -36.24 8.69
CA ALA A 270 -9.95 -36.70 9.44
C ALA A 270 -9.73 -38.12 9.98
N ARG A 271 -10.11 -38.35 11.25
CA ARG A 271 -10.18 -39.70 11.82
C ARG A 271 -11.63 -40.16 11.83
N ALA A 272 -11.87 -41.44 11.52
CA ALA A 272 -13.18 -42.03 11.76
C ALA A 272 -13.46 -42.05 13.28
N LYS A 273 -14.68 -41.69 13.69
CA LYS A 273 -15.17 -42.02 15.03
C LYS A 273 -15.29 -43.55 15.07
N LEU A 274 -14.43 -44.21 15.86
CA LEU A 274 -14.57 -45.63 16.20
C LEU A 274 -15.83 -45.86 17.03
#